data_AF-A0A8S3XC40-F1
#
_entry.id   AF-A0A8S3XC40-F1
#
_cell.length_a   1.000
_cell.length_b   1.000
_cell.length_c   1.000
_cell.angle_alpha   90.00
_cell.angle_beta   90.00
_cell.angle_gamma   90.00
#
_symmetry.space_group_name_H-M   'P 1'
#
loop_
_entity.id
_entity.type
_entity.pdbx_description
1 polymer ?
#
loop_
_entity_poly.entity_id
_entity_poly.type
_entity_poly.pdbx_seq_one_letter_code
_entity_poly.pdbx_strand_id
1 'polypeptide(L)'
;MKQKLAEWQILSHEYNSQTTHCSRTAENLKNEWEYMKKIAKKEESYRRMHRIQTGGGPANPKKEDPLDSKIISLIKKVLLGFSTILTVTVLPQIA
;
A
#
# COMPACT_ATOMS: atom_id res chain seq x y z
N MET A 1 16.95 5.88 7.97
CA MET A 1 16.80 4.40 7.94
C MET A 1 16.51 3.80 9.32
N LYS A 2 17.18 4.22 10.41
CA LYS A 2 16.94 3.68 11.78
C LYS A 2 15.53 3.90 12.32
N GLN A 3 14.95 5.09 12.14
CA GLN A 3 13.58 5.40 12.60
C GLN A 3 12.53 4.44 12.02
N LYS A 4 12.64 4.10 10.74
CA LYS A 4 11.70 3.15 10.11
C LYS A 4 11.78 1.74 10.72
N LEU A 5 12.96 1.31 11.19
CA LEU A 5 13.11 -0.01 11.82
C LEU A 5 12.47 -0.04 13.21
N ALA A 6 12.61 1.03 13.98
CA ALA A 6 12.00 1.15 15.31
C ALA A 6 10.47 1.03 15.25
N GLU A 7 9.83 1.68 14.27
CA GLU A 7 8.37 1.58 14.07
C GLU A 7 7.92 0.14 13.78
N TRP A 8 8.68 -0.61 12.96
CA TRP A 8 8.37 -2.02 12.71
C TRP A 8 8.55 -2.90 13.93
N GLN A 9 9.47 -2.56 14.84
CA GLN A 9 9.63 -3.26 16.11
C GLN A 9 8.44 -3.03 17.03
N ILE A 10 7.99 -1.77 17.17
CA ILE A 10 6.79 -1.42 17.94
C ILE A 10 5.58 -2.18 17.39
N LEU A 11 5.37 -2.14 16.08
CA LEU A 11 4.26 -2.81 15.42
C LEU A 11 4.32 -4.34 15.58
N SER A 12 5.51 -4.93 15.58
CA SER A 12 5.66 -6.36 15.87
C SER A 12 5.32 -6.72 17.31
N HIS A 13 5.68 -5.86 18.27
CA HIS A 13 5.32 -6.06 19.67
C HIS A 13 3.80 -5.96 19.87
N GLU A 14 3.17 -4.94 19.30
CA GLU A 14 1.72 -4.75 19.34
C GLU A 14 0.97 -5.91 18.68
N TYR A 15 1.40 -6.36 17.49
CA TYR A 15 0.84 -7.53 16.82
C TYR A 15 0.97 -8.78 17.68
N ASN A 16 2.15 -9.03 18.25
CA ASN A 16 2.42 -10.20 19.08
C ASN A 16 1.63 -10.17 20.40
N SER A 17 1.29 -8.99 20.93
CA SER A 17 0.43 -8.87 22.12
C SER A 17 -1.03 -9.30 21.87
N GLN A 18 -1.46 -9.31 20.60
CA GLN A 18 -2.83 -9.64 20.20
C GLN A 18 -2.98 -11.10 19.73
N THR A 19 -1.90 -11.87 19.68
CA THR A 19 -1.91 -13.27 19.22
C THR A 19 -1.20 -14.19 20.19
N THR A 20 -1.80 -15.35 20.45
CA THR A 20 -1.24 -16.38 21.34
C THR A 20 -0.47 -17.47 20.59
N HIS A 21 -0.59 -17.55 19.27
CA HIS A 21 -0.17 -18.74 18.52
C HIS A 21 0.91 -18.50 17.46
N CYS A 22 1.08 -17.28 16.95
CA CYS A 22 2.01 -16.99 15.86
C CYS A 22 2.68 -15.64 16.03
N SER A 23 3.81 -15.62 16.74
CA SER A 23 4.63 -14.42 16.83
C SER A 23 5.30 -14.11 15.48
N ARG A 24 5.44 -12.83 15.19
CA ARG A 24 6.08 -12.31 13.97
C ARG A 24 7.18 -11.34 14.35
N THR A 25 8.28 -11.39 13.62
CA THR A 25 9.35 -10.40 13.74
C THR A 25 8.99 -9.15 12.95
N ALA A 26 9.63 -8.02 13.27
CA ALA A 26 9.56 -6.79 12.49
C ALA A 26 9.86 -7.03 11.00
N GLU A 27 10.80 -7.91 10.69
CA GLU A 27 11.16 -8.26 9.32
C GLU A 27 10.07 -9.08 8.62
N ASN A 28 9.42 -10.02 9.32
CA ASN A 28 8.30 -10.77 8.75
C ASN A 28 7.15 -9.82 8.36
N LEU A 29 6.77 -8.91 9.26
CA LEU A 29 5.67 -7.96 9.01
C LEU A 29 6.00 -6.98 7.90
N LYS A 30 7.24 -6.50 7.85
CA LYS A 30 7.72 -5.66 6.75
C LYS A 30 7.66 -6.39 5.41
N ASN A 31 8.17 -7.62 5.34
CA ASN A 31 8.19 -8.40 4.10
C ASN A 31 6.77 -8.73 3.63
N GLU A 32 5.88 -9.07 4.57
CA GLU A 32 4.47 -9.29 4.26
C GLU A 32 3.81 -8.02 3.72
N TRP A 33 4.06 -6.86 4.32
CA TRP A 33 3.57 -5.59 3.80
C TRP A 33 4.07 -5.29 2.38
N GLU A 34 5.36 -5.50 2.10
CA GLU A 34 5.90 -5.33 0.74
C GLU A 34 5.26 -6.30 -0.26
N TYR A 35 5.03 -7.55 0.14
CA TYR A 35 4.34 -8.53 -0.68
C TYR A 35 2.89 -8.12 -0.96
N MET A 36 2.11 -7.78 0.07
CA MET A 36 0.72 -7.37 -0.10
C MET A 36 0.59 -6.13 -0.99
N LYS A 37 1.47 -5.13 -0.86
CA LYS A 37 1.52 -3.99 -1.78
C LYS A 37 1.76 -4.41 -3.23
N LYS A 38 2.68 -5.35 -3.44
CA LYS A 38 3.02 -5.84 -4.79
C LYS A 38 1.81 -6.53 -5.43
N ILE A 39 1.11 -7.38 -4.68
CA ILE A 39 -0.10 -8.06 -5.15
C ILE A 39 -1.21 -7.06 -5.44
N ALA A 40 -1.53 -6.17 -4.50
CA ALA A 40 -2.57 -5.17 -4.68
C ALA A 40 -2.36 -4.28 -5.92
N LYS A 41 -1.11 -3.84 -6.18
CA LYS A 41 -0.76 -3.06 -7.37
C LYS A 41 -0.89 -3.87 -8.66
N LYS A 42 -0.51 -5.15 -8.64
CA LYS A 42 -0.64 -6.06 -9.78
C LYS A 42 -2.11 -6.22 -10.15
N GLU A 43 -2.98 -6.51 -9.18
CA GLU A 43 -4.41 -6.67 -9.42
C GLU A 43 -5.08 -5.35 -9.85
N GLU A 44 -4.69 -4.21 -9.27
CA GLU A 44 -5.18 -2.90 -9.74
C GLU A 44 -4.79 -2.63 -11.20
N SER A 45 -3.57 -2.98 -11.60
CA SER A 45 -3.10 -2.86 -12.99
C SER A 45 -3.89 -3.77 -13.94
N TYR A 46 -4.09 -5.04 -13.58
CA TYR A 46 -4.92 -5.95 -14.36
C TYR A 46 -6.34 -5.42 -14.53
N ARG A 47 -6.95 -4.90 -13.47
CA ARG A 47 -8.28 -4.29 -13.55
C ARG A 47 -8.30 -3.09 -14.47
N ARG A 48 -7.29 -2.21 -14.41
CA ARG A 48 -7.19 -1.07 -15.32
C ARG A 48 -7.07 -1.53 -16.77
N MET A 49 -6.25 -2.54 -17.03
CA MET A 49 -6.07 -3.12 -18.36
C MET A 49 -7.39 -3.71 -18.89
N HIS A 50 -8.07 -4.55 -18.11
CA HIS A 50 -9.36 -5.12 -18.49
C HIS A 50 -10.44 -4.06 -18.76
N ARG A 51 -10.43 -2.95 -18.00
CA ARG A 51 -11.36 -1.84 -18.24
C ARG A 51 -11.12 -1.12 -19.57
N ILE A 52 -9.87 -1.07 -20.03
CA ILE A 52 -9.46 -0.36 -21.26
C ILE A 52 -9.42 -1.32 -22.47
N GLN A 53 -9.50 -2.63 -22.24
CA GLN A 53 -9.41 -3.64 -23.29
C GLN A 53 -10.59 -3.51 -24.26
N THR A 54 -10.29 -3.22 -25.54
CA THR A 54 -11.27 -3.08 -26.63
C THR A 54 -11.27 -4.26 -27.60
N GLY A 55 -10.41 -5.25 -27.40
CA GLY A 55 -10.40 -6.49 -28.20
C GLY A 55 -11.59 -7.37 -27.83
N GLY A 56 -12.37 -7.80 -28.84
CA GLY A 56 -13.69 -8.44 -28.70
C GLY A 56 -13.77 -9.82 -28.03
N GLY A 57 -12.88 -10.13 -27.10
CA GLY A 57 -13.01 -11.26 -26.18
C GLY A 57 -13.77 -10.85 -24.92
N PRO A 58 -14.43 -11.78 -24.23
CA PRO A 58 -15.12 -11.49 -22.99
C PRO A 58 -14.12 -11.03 -21.91
N ALA A 59 -14.39 -9.88 -21.31
CA ALA A 59 -13.68 -9.46 -20.10
C ALA A 59 -13.96 -10.49 -19.00
N ASN A 60 -12.91 -11.00 -18.35
CA ASN A 60 -13.04 -11.89 -17.20
C ASN A 60 -12.57 -11.15 -15.93
N PRO A 61 -13.34 -10.17 -15.43
CA PRO A 61 -12.94 -9.41 -14.25
C PRO A 61 -12.95 -10.35 -13.04
N LYS A 62 -11.78 -10.54 -12.42
CA LYS A 62 -11.71 -11.14 -11.09
C LYS A 62 -12.51 -10.28 -10.10
N LYS A 63 -13.20 -10.93 -9.17
CA LYS A 63 -13.85 -10.25 -8.05
C LYS A 63 -12.81 -9.45 -7.27
N GLU A 64 -13.11 -8.19 -6.99
CA GLU A 64 -12.21 -7.31 -6.23
C GLU A 64 -12.06 -7.80 -4.80
N ASP A 65 -10.80 -7.94 -4.35
CA ASP A 65 -10.49 -8.24 -2.96
C ASP A 65 -10.61 -6.94 -2.12
N PRO A 66 -11.44 -6.92 -1.06
CA PRO A 66 -11.51 -5.79 -0.14
C PRO A 66 -10.17 -5.42 0.50
N LEU A 67 -9.28 -6.38 0.73
CA LEU A 67 -7.95 -6.15 1.28
C LEU A 67 -7.08 -5.37 0.30
N ASP A 68 -7.02 -5.81 -0.96
CA ASP A 68 -6.27 -5.11 -2.02
C ASP A 68 -6.75 -3.67 -2.17
N SER A 69 -8.07 -3.48 -2.17
CA SER A 69 -8.71 -2.15 -2.24
C SER A 69 -8.25 -1.25 -1.09
N LYS A 70 -8.23 -1.78 0.13
CA LYS A 70 -7.80 -1.08 1.33
C LYS A 70 -6.31 -0.73 1.27
N ILE A 71 -5.48 -1.65 0.79
CA ILE A 71 -4.03 -1.43 0.62
C ILE A 71 -3.77 -0.34 -0.40
N ILE A 72 -4.42 -0.38 -1.57
CA ILE A 72 -4.30 0.67 -2.58
C ILE A 72 -4.72 2.04 -2.03
N SER A 73 -5.81 2.09 -1.28
CA SER A 73 -6.28 3.31 -0.60
C SER A 73 -5.21 3.88 0.35
N LEU A 74 -4.59 3.03 1.18
CA LEU A 74 -3.51 3.44 2.08
C LEU A 74 -2.31 4.00 1.31
N ILE A 75 -1.88 3.32 0.23
CA ILE A 75 -0.76 3.79 -0.60
C ILE A 75 -1.07 5.14 -1.25
N LYS A 76 -2.27 5.32 -1.81
CA LYS A 76 -2.69 6.56 -2.48
C LYS A 76 -2.78 7.74 -1.52
N LYS A 77 -3.32 7.53 -0.31
CA LYS A 77 -3.37 8.56 0.75
C LYS A 77 -1.98 9.08 1.12
N VAL A 78 -1.00 8.19 1.22
CA VAL A 78 0.40 8.57 1.46
C VAL A 78 0.92 9.47 0.33
N LEU A 79 0.64 9.15 -0.94
CA LEU A 79 1.09 9.96 -2.09
C LEU A 79 0.46 11.36 -2.11
N LEU A 80 -0.83 11.48 -1.79
CA LEU A 80 -1.52 12.77 -1.75
C LEU A 80 -0.94 13.70 -0.67
N GLY A 81 -0.66 13.17 0.53
CA GLY A 81 -0.02 13.95 1.60
C GLY A 81 1.38 14.46 1.23
N PHE A 82 2.18 13.68 0.49
CA PHE A 82 3.48 14.12 -0.01
C PHE A 82 3.38 15.17 -1.12
N SER A 83 2.38 15.07 -2.01
CA SER A 83 2.18 16.07 -3.07
C SER A 83 1.78 17.44 -2.50
N THR A 84 0.98 17.47 -1.43
CA THR A 84 0.59 18.71 -0.75
C THR A 84 1.78 19.39 -0.06
N ILE A 85 2.70 18.61 0.52
CA ILE A 85 3.91 19.16 1.15
C ILE A 85 4.83 19.81 0.10
N LEU A 86 5.00 19.19 -1.06
CA LEU A 86 5.81 19.77 -2.14
C LEU A 86 5.20 21.06 -2.72
N THR A 87 3.87 21.17 -2.77
CA THR A 87 3.22 22.42 -3.23
C THR A 87 3.32 23.56 -2.21
N VAL A 88 3.36 23.26 -0.91
CA VAL A 88 3.45 24.29 0.15
C VAL A 88 4.88 24.82 0.31
N THR A 89 5.91 24.07 -0.09
CA THR A 89 7.31 24.49 0.07
C THR A 89 7.93 25.24 -1.13
N VAL A 90 7.24 25.32 -2.29
CA VAL A 90 7.82 25.89 -3.54
C VAL A 90 7.25 27.27 -3.90
N LEU A 91 6.43 27.90 -3.07
CA LEU A 91 6.06 29.31 -3.25
C LEU A 91 6.25 30.09 -1.94
N PRO A 92 7.43 30.71 -1.79
CA PRO A 92 7.42 32.14 -1.54
C PRO A 92 8.37 32.89 -2.50
N GLN A 93 8.08 34.17 -2.68
CA GLN A 93 8.75 35.17 -3.54
C GLN A 93 8.39 35.15 -5.03
N ILE A 94 7.21 35.70 -5.34
CA ILE A 94 7.17 36.90 -6.18
C ILE A 94 6.28 37.91 -5.46
N ALA A 95 6.92 38.90 -4.84
CA ALA A 95 6.31 40.14 -4.40
C ALA A 95 6.68 41.22 -5.42
#